data_AF-A0A6I1I663-F1
#
_entry.id   AF-A0A6I1I663-F1
#
_cell.length_a   1.000
_cell.length_b   1.000
_cell.length_c   1.000
_cell.angle_alpha   90.00
_cell.angle_beta   90.00
_cell.angle_gamma   90.00
#
_symmetry.space_group_name_H-M   'P 1'
#
loop_
_entity.id
_entity.type
_entity.pdbx_description
1 polymer ?
#
loop_
_entity_poly.entity_id
_entity_poly.type
_entity_poly.pdbx_seq_one_letter_code
_entity_poly.pdbx_strand_id
1 'polypeptide(L)'
;MHGKTILRSLRSTILALPLAGAMLLAMPAHGQGQPPQADMQISKEQRQQVVDRLIAELKLGYVFPEKAKQLEQALQRYQRSAGYAAITSANQLAEELTTQIRRQTGDLHLRVRYSEKDLPILPPGGTPSPQVMAEQAANMRGRNYGVERVERLPCNVGYLKLNEFAPAQYAG
;
A
#
# COMPACT_ATOMS: atom_id res chain seq x y z
N MET A 1 20.33 -78.70 -5.50
CA MET A 1 19.07 -78.50 -4.74
C MET A 1 18.45 -77.22 -5.28
N HIS A 2 17.75 -77.26 -6.41
CA HIS A 2 16.30 -77.48 -6.54
C HIS A 2 15.45 -76.46 -5.75
N GLY A 3 15.05 -75.39 -6.44
CA GLY A 3 14.05 -74.42 -5.99
C GLY A 3 13.62 -73.54 -7.16
N LYS A 4 12.87 -74.12 -8.11
CA LYS A 4 12.19 -73.40 -9.19
C LYS A 4 10.89 -72.81 -8.63
N THR A 5 10.66 -71.51 -8.86
CA THR A 5 9.30 -70.96 -8.90
C THR A 5 9.15 -70.19 -10.21
N ILE A 6 8.29 -70.72 -11.07
CA ILE A 6 7.83 -70.16 -12.34
C ILE A 6 6.42 -69.61 -12.09
N LEU A 7 6.12 -68.40 -12.53
CA LEU A 7 4.83 -68.02 -13.13
C LEU A 7 5.04 -66.67 -13.87
N ARG A 8 5.20 -66.68 -15.21
CA ARG A 8 4.18 -66.33 -16.23
C ARG A 8 3.72 -64.87 -16.16
N SER A 9 4.28 -64.00 -17.02
CA SER A 9 3.64 -63.43 -18.25
C SER A 9 2.73 -62.22 -17.95
N LEU A 10 2.89 -61.05 -18.58
CA LEU A 10 2.50 -60.80 -19.97
C LEU A 10 3.15 -59.51 -20.51
N ARG A 11 3.20 -59.43 -21.84
CA ARG A 11 3.78 -58.39 -22.68
C ARG A 11 2.96 -57.08 -22.69
N SER A 12 3.69 -55.98 -22.89
CA SER A 12 3.38 -54.79 -23.69
C SER A 12 1.96 -54.18 -23.69
N THR A 13 1.86 -52.92 -23.26
CA THR A 13 1.28 -51.86 -24.12
C THR A 13 1.77 -50.48 -23.67
N ILE A 14 2.50 -49.81 -24.54
CA ILE A 14 2.71 -48.36 -24.51
C ILE A 14 1.39 -47.74 -24.93
N LEU A 15 0.80 -46.88 -24.11
CA LEU A 15 -0.25 -45.95 -24.53
C LEU A 15 0.23 -44.54 -24.22
N ALA A 16 0.66 -43.84 -25.26
CA ALA A 16 0.87 -42.41 -25.23
C ALA A 16 -0.51 -41.72 -25.16
N LEU A 17 -0.66 -40.76 -24.23
CA LEU A 17 -1.67 -39.71 -24.32
C LEU A 17 -0.97 -38.35 -24.20
N PRO A 18 -0.94 -37.54 -25.27
CA PRO A 18 -0.54 -36.15 -25.18
C PRO A 18 -1.80 -35.29 -24.97
N LEU A 19 -1.97 -34.63 -23.83
CA LEU A 19 -2.80 -33.43 -23.72
C LEU A 19 -2.76 -32.85 -22.30
N ALA A 20 -2.21 -31.63 -22.16
CA ALA A 20 -2.90 -30.50 -21.55
C ALA A 20 -1.91 -29.34 -21.45
N GLY A 21 -2.31 -28.21 -22.03
CA GLY A 21 -1.44 -27.09 -22.35
C GLY A 21 -0.81 -26.41 -21.15
N ALA A 22 0.34 -25.82 -21.41
CA ALA A 22 0.94 -24.80 -20.57
C ALA A 22 -0.04 -23.61 -20.48
N MET A 23 -0.90 -23.61 -19.47
CA MET A 23 -1.69 -22.46 -19.08
C MET A 23 -0.74 -21.48 -18.39
N LEU A 24 -0.17 -20.58 -19.18
CA LEU A 24 0.55 -19.41 -18.70
C LEU A 24 -0.46 -18.54 -17.94
N LEU A 25 -0.56 -18.74 -16.62
CA LEU A 25 -1.31 -17.84 -15.74
C LEU A 25 -0.59 -16.50 -15.75
N ALA A 26 -1.02 -15.61 -16.65
CA ALA A 26 -0.75 -14.19 -16.55
C ALA A 26 -1.34 -13.71 -15.23
N MET A 27 -0.51 -13.64 -14.19
CA MET A 27 -0.86 -12.97 -12.93
C MET A 27 -1.17 -11.52 -13.27
N PRO A 28 -2.41 -11.04 -13.11
CA PRO A 28 -2.67 -9.61 -13.23
C PRO A 28 -1.82 -8.93 -12.16
N ALA A 29 -0.93 -8.05 -12.61
CA ALA A 29 -0.24 -7.12 -11.74
C ALA A 29 -1.33 -6.29 -11.04
N HIS A 30 -1.65 -6.66 -9.80
CA HIS A 30 -2.50 -5.85 -8.94
C HIS A 30 -1.68 -4.63 -8.53
N GLY A 31 -1.51 -3.67 -9.44
CA GLY A 31 -1.31 -2.30 -9.03
C GLY A 31 -2.49 -1.95 -8.13
N GLN A 32 -2.22 -1.44 -6.93
CA GLN A 32 -3.26 -0.95 -6.03
C GLN A 32 -3.92 0.30 -6.63
N GLY A 33 -4.72 0.10 -7.68
CA GLY A 33 -5.68 1.07 -8.18
C GLY A 33 -6.90 1.02 -7.26
N GLN A 34 -7.32 2.17 -6.76
CA GLN A 34 -8.67 2.33 -6.21
C GLN A 34 -9.65 1.82 -7.30
N PRO A 35 -10.74 1.11 -6.96
CA PRO A 35 -11.78 0.82 -7.95
C PRO A 35 -12.17 2.11 -8.68
N PRO A 36 -12.46 2.04 -10.00
CA PRO A 36 -12.80 3.23 -10.77
C PRO A 36 -13.98 3.95 -10.09
N GLN A 37 -13.74 5.18 -9.67
CA GLN A 37 -14.72 6.07 -9.06
C GLN A 37 -15.17 7.12 -10.08
N ALA A 38 -16.40 7.63 -9.94
CA ALA A 38 -16.88 8.66 -10.85
C ALA A 38 -16.10 9.96 -10.61
N ASP A 39 -15.66 10.61 -11.68
CA ASP A 39 -14.98 11.89 -11.59
C ASP A 39 -15.99 13.03 -11.41
N MET A 40 -15.71 13.95 -10.49
CA MET A 40 -16.55 15.11 -10.23
C MET A 40 -16.05 16.32 -11.02
N GLN A 41 -16.99 17.06 -11.62
CA GLN A 41 -16.68 18.36 -12.20
C GLN A 41 -16.48 19.41 -11.09
N ILE A 42 -15.42 20.20 -11.19
CA ILE A 42 -15.04 21.19 -10.19
C ILE A 42 -15.17 22.62 -10.73
N SER A 43 -15.85 23.47 -9.96
CA SER A 43 -15.99 24.91 -10.26
C SER A 43 -14.69 25.67 -9.97
N LYS A 44 -14.58 26.90 -10.48
CA LYS A 44 -13.45 27.79 -10.19
C LYS A 44 -13.29 28.03 -8.69
N GLU A 45 -14.40 28.27 -8.00
CA GLU A 45 -14.45 28.56 -6.56
C GLU A 45 -14.03 27.34 -5.76
N GLN A 46 -14.51 26.15 -6.14
CA GLN A 46 -14.10 24.89 -5.50
C GLN A 46 -12.60 24.61 -5.71
N ARG A 47 -12.07 24.84 -6.92
CA ARG A 47 -10.61 24.72 -7.16
C ARG A 47 -9.83 25.66 -6.25
N GLN A 48 -10.27 26.92 -6.12
CA GLN A 48 -9.62 27.90 -5.28
C GLN A 48 -9.59 27.44 -3.81
N GLN A 49 -10.74 27.03 -3.29
CA GLN A 49 -10.90 26.53 -1.93
C GLN A 49 -10.03 25.30 -1.64
N VAL A 50 -9.96 24.35 -2.57
CA VAL A 50 -9.12 23.14 -2.42
C VAL A 50 -7.65 23.51 -2.31
N VAL A 51 -7.15 24.40 -3.17
CA VAL A 51 -5.73 24.83 -3.13
C VAL A 51 -5.42 25.60 -1.85
N ASP A 52 -6.29 26.52 -1.44
CA ASP A 52 -6.11 27.30 -0.22
C ASP A 52 -6.12 26.41 1.02
N ARG A 53 -7.04 25.44 1.08
CA ARG A 53 -7.10 24.49 2.20
C ARG A 53 -5.87 23.59 2.22
N LEU A 54 -5.43 23.08 1.07
CA LEU A 54 -4.22 22.27 0.96
C LEU A 54 -2.99 23.01 1.50
N ILE A 55 -2.82 24.29 1.14
CA ILE A 55 -1.73 25.12 1.66
C ILE A 55 -1.80 25.22 3.19
N ALA A 56 -2.99 25.43 3.75
CA ALA A 56 -3.17 25.52 5.20
C ALA A 56 -2.79 24.21 5.91
N GLU A 57 -3.23 23.06 5.40
CA GLU A 57 -2.89 21.74 5.95
C GLU A 57 -1.38 21.46 5.87
N LEU A 58 -0.73 21.81 4.76
CA LEU A 58 0.71 21.61 4.60
C LEU A 58 1.52 22.48 5.57
N LYS A 59 1.08 23.70 5.86
CA LYS A 59 1.75 24.55 6.86
C LYS A 59 1.60 24.04 8.29
N LEU A 60 0.47 23.41 8.60
CA LEU A 60 0.18 22.89 9.93
C LEU A 60 0.86 21.55 10.20
N GLY A 61 0.87 20.65 9.21
CA GLY A 61 1.21 19.25 9.42
C GLY A 61 2.47 18.75 8.71
N TYR A 62 3.07 19.50 7.79
CA TYR A 62 4.22 18.99 7.05
C TYR A 62 5.52 19.08 7.86
N VAL A 63 6.25 17.98 7.92
CA VAL A 63 7.46 17.83 8.74
C VAL A 63 8.62 18.74 8.32
N PHE A 64 8.63 19.24 7.08
CA PHE A 64 9.66 20.15 6.56
C PHE A 64 9.09 21.57 6.37
N PRO A 65 9.13 22.44 7.40
CA PRO A 65 8.45 23.74 7.38
C PRO A 65 8.97 24.68 6.29
N GLU A 66 10.27 24.68 6.01
CA GLU A 66 10.85 25.49 4.94
C GLU A 66 10.34 25.07 3.55
N LYS A 67 10.18 23.76 3.32
CA LYS A 67 9.59 23.24 2.08
C LYS A 67 8.11 23.58 1.99
N ALA A 68 7.37 23.53 3.11
CA ALA A 68 5.96 23.94 3.16
C ALA A 68 5.80 25.42 2.73
N LYS A 69 6.68 26.31 3.21
CA LYS A 69 6.67 27.74 2.84
C LYS A 69 6.99 27.97 1.36
N GLN A 70 7.97 27.26 0.81
CA GLN A 70 8.28 27.34 -0.63
C GLN A 70 7.12 26.85 -1.50
N LEU A 71 6.47 25.77 -1.07
CA LEU A 71 5.32 25.18 -1.74
C LEU A 71 4.09 26.09 -1.70
N GLU A 72 3.80 26.74 -0.56
CA GLU A 72 2.79 27.79 -0.46
C GLU A 72 3.00 28.86 -1.54
N GLN A 73 4.21 29.41 -1.64
CA GLN A 73 4.53 30.44 -2.63
C GLN A 73 4.40 29.93 -4.07
N ALA A 74 4.79 28.69 -4.34
CA ALA A 74 4.68 28.08 -5.67
C ALA A 74 3.22 27.89 -6.08
N LEU A 75 2.41 27.25 -5.22
CA LEU A 75 1.00 26.97 -5.49
C LEU A 75 0.18 28.26 -5.66
N GLN A 76 0.39 29.25 -4.79
CA GLN A 76 -0.27 30.55 -4.90
C GLN A 76 0.10 31.29 -6.19
N ARG A 77 1.37 31.26 -6.60
CA ARG A 77 1.81 31.89 -7.86
C ARG A 77 1.14 31.22 -9.05
N TYR A 78 1.17 29.89 -9.11
CA TYR A 78 0.56 29.12 -10.19
C TYR A 78 -0.95 29.36 -10.29
N GLN A 79 -1.62 29.49 -9.14
CA GLN A 79 -3.03 29.81 -9.07
C GLN A 79 -3.35 31.23 -9.57
N ARG A 80 -2.57 32.24 -9.16
CA ARG A 80 -2.72 33.63 -9.63
C ARG A 80 -2.44 33.78 -11.12
N SER A 81 -1.56 32.95 -11.69
CA SER A 81 -1.30 32.90 -13.12
C SER A 81 -2.32 32.05 -13.90
N ALA A 82 -3.47 31.75 -13.31
CA ALA A 82 -4.53 30.94 -13.92
C ALA A 82 -4.10 29.51 -14.32
N GLY A 83 -3.06 28.94 -13.69
CA GLY A 83 -2.51 27.63 -14.03
C GLY A 83 -3.48 26.46 -13.83
N TYR A 84 -4.50 26.62 -12.98
CA TYR A 84 -5.57 25.63 -12.79
C TYR A 84 -6.85 25.95 -13.58
N ALA A 85 -6.88 27.00 -14.41
CA ALA A 85 -8.14 27.50 -14.98
C ALA A 85 -8.82 26.51 -15.95
N ALA A 86 -8.02 25.75 -16.71
CA ALA A 86 -8.52 24.77 -17.67
C ALA A 86 -8.94 23.43 -17.05
N ILE A 87 -8.61 23.19 -15.78
CA ILE A 87 -8.86 21.90 -15.13
C ILE A 87 -10.30 21.89 -14.61
N THR A 88 -11.17 21.06 -15.17
CA THR A 88 -12.55 20.91 -14.67
C THR A 88 -12.79 19.57 -13.98
N SER A 89 -11.81 18.67 -13.98
CA SER A 89 -11.86 17.36 -13.33
C SER A 89 -11.24 17.40 -11.94
N ALA A 90 -11.92 16.82 -10.94
CA ALA A 90 -11.39 16.68 -9.58
C ALA A 90 -10.16 15.76 -9.53
N ASN A 91 -10.16 14.67 -10.31
CA ASN A 91 -9.00 13.78 -10.42
C ASN A 91 -7.80 14.49 -11.06
N GLN A 92 -8.01 15.22 -12.17
CA GLN A 92 -6.93 15.98 -12.82
C GLN A 92 -6.36 17.06 -11.90
N LEU A 93 -7.20 17.74 -11.10
CA LEU A 93 -6.69 18.70 -10.12
C LEU A 93 -5.81 18.02 -9.07
N ALA A 94 -6.23 16.86 -8.55
CA ALA A 94 -5.46 16.11 -7.57
C ALA A 94 -4.10 15.64 -8.13
N GLU A 95 -4.07 15.20 -9.38
CA GLU A 95 -2.85 14.80 -10.10
C GLU A 95 -1.90 15.98 -10.32
N GLU A 96 -2.42 17.12 -10.79
CA GLU A 96 -1.64 18.34 -11.01
C GLU A 96 -1.06 18.85 -9.69
N LEU A 97 -1.86 18.90 -8.62
CA LEU A 97 -1.38 19.30 -7.29
C LEU A 97 -0.30 18.33 -6.79
N THR A 98 -0.48 17.03 -6.95
CA THR A 98 0.54 16.03 -6.59
C THR A 98 1.84 16.27 -7.36
N THR A 99 1.76 16.57 -8.65
CA THR A 99 2.91 16.86 -9.50
C THR A 99 3.65 18.11 -9.03
N GLN A 100 2.93 19.18 -8.72
CA GLN A 100 3.49 20.43 -8.19
C GLN A 100 4.20 20.20 -6.85
N ILE A 101 3.54 19.50 -5.92
CA ILE A 101 4.10 19.17 -4.60
C ILE A 101 5.41 18.39 -4.77
N ARG A 102 5.41 17.34 -5.58
CA ARG A 102 6.59 16.50 -5.81
C ARG A 102 7.72 17.28 -6.48
N ARG A 103 7.40 18.12 -7.46
CA ARG A 103 8.39 18.96 -8.15
C ARG A 103 9.09 19.93 -7.17
N GLN A 104 8.33 20.53 -6.25
CA GLN A 104 8.88 21.51 -5.32
C GLN A 104 9.60 20.86 -4.12
N THR A 105 9.12 19.71 -3.65
CA THR A 105 9.61 19.10 -2.40
C THR A 105 10.56 17.91 -2.63
N GLY A 106 10.45 17.23 -3.76
CA GLY A 106 11.07 15.92 -4.01
C GLY A 106 10.47 14.78 -3.18
N ASP A 107 9.39 15.03 -2.42
CA ASP A 107 8.82 14.06 -1.48
C ASP A 107 7.76 13.20 -2.18
N LEU A 108 8.04 11.90 -2.30
CA LEU A 108 7.15 10.93 -2.94
C LEU A 108 6.03 10.44 -2.00
N HIS A 109 6.11 10.74 -0.70
CA HIS A 109 5.11 10.36 0.29
C HIS A 109 3.91 11.33 0.29
N LEU A 110 4.08 12.56 -0.20
CA LEU A 110 2.98 13.50 -0.36
C LEU A 110 2.22 13.25 -1.67
N ARG A 111 0.89 13.17 -1.55
CA ARG A 111 -0.04 13.03 -2.68
C ARG A 111 -1.40 13.62 -2.32
N VAL A 112 -2.03 14.25 -3.30
CA VAL A 112 -3.44 14.64 -3.24
C VAL A 112 -4.24 13.58 -3.98
N ARG A 113 -5.35 13.13 -3.39
CA ARG A 113 -6.25 12.16 -4.01
C ARG A 113 -7.67 12.65 -3.90
N TYR A 114 -8.40 12.49 -4.99
CA TYR A 114 -9.84 12.65 -5.00
C TYR A 114 -10.51 11.39 -4.45
N SER A 115 -11.61 11.57 -3.72
CA SER A 115 -12.50 10.50 -3.26
C SER A 115 -13.92 10.93 -3.55
N GLU A 116 -14.67 10.13 -4.30
CA GLU A 116 -16.09 10.38 -4.60
C GLU A 116 -16.96 10.30 -3.36
N LYS A 117 -16.65 9.35 -2.49
CA LYS A 117 -17.32 9.18 -1.20
C LYS A 117 -16.51 9.89 -0.12
N ASP A 118 -17.22 10.50 0.81
CA ASP A 118 -16.60 11.05 2.00
C ASP A 118 -15.77 9.97 2.71
N LEU A 119 -14.53 10.32 3.01
CA LEU A 119 -13.68 9.45 3.81
C LEU A 119 -14.13 9.53 5.27
N PRO A 120 -14.20 8.40 5.99
CA PRO A 120 -14.50 8.42 7.40
C PRO A 120 -13.45 9.30 8.10
N ILE A 121 -13.92 10.32 8.82
CA ILE A 121 -13.05 11.10 9.70
C ILE A 121 -12.62 10.15 10.81
N LEU A 122 -11.41 9.62 10.69
CA LEU A 122 -10.80 8.91 11.80
C LEU A 122 -10.56 9.93 12.90
N PRO A 123 -11.19 9.79 14.09
CA PRO A 123 -10.91 10.70 15.19
C PRO A 123 -9.41 10.67 15.47
N PRO A 124 -8.78 11.83 15.77
CA PRO A 124 -7.38 11.86 16.14
C PRO A 124 -7.15 10.86 17.26
N GLY A 125 -6.13 10.01 17.09
CA GLY A 125 -5.92 8.75 17.81
C GLY A 125 -6.33 8.80 19.27
N GLY A 126 -7.54 8.29 19.56
CA GLY A 126 -7.97 8.02 20.92
C GLY A 126 -7.27 6.77 21.44
N THR A 127 -7.05 6.71 22.75
CA THR A 127 -6.61 5.46 23.39
C THR A 127 -7.63 4.37 23.07
N PRO A 128 -7.23 3.23 22.49
CA PRO A 128 -8.15 2.12 22.24
C PRO A 128 -8.85 1.70 23.53
N SER A 129 -10.08 1.20 23.44
CA SER A 129 -10.77 0.69 24.62
C SER A 129 -9.96 -0.46 25.28
N PRO A 130 -10.11 -0.71 26.59
CA PRO A 130 -9.42 -1.82 27.25
C PRO A 130 -9.64 -3.17 26.56
N GLN A 131 -10.83 -3.39 25.99
CA GLN A 131 -11.16 -4.59 25.22
C GLN A 131 -10.32 -4.67 23.93
N VAL A 132 -10.25 -3.59 23.15
CA VAL A 132 -9.42 -3.54 21.93
C VAL A 132 -7.95 -3.74 22.27
N MET A 133 -7.45 -3.14 23.36
CA MET A 133 -6.07 -3.35 23.80
C MET A 133 -5.80 -4.81 24.21
N ALA A 134 -6.75 -5.46 24.90
CA ALA A 134 -6.63 -6.86 25.28
C ALA A 134 -6.64 -7.79 24.07
N GLU A 135 -7.51 -7.53 23.09
CA GLU A 135 -7.54 -8.26 21.81
C GLU A 135 -6.23 -8.07 21.03
N GLN A 136 -5.72 -6.84 20.94
CA GLN A 136 -4.43 -6.57 20.32
C GLN A 136 -3.29 -7.32 21.03
N ALA A 137 -3.26 -7.30 22.36
CA ALA A 137 -2.25 -8.03 23.13
C ALA A 137 -2.33 -9.55 22.90
N ALA A 138 -3.53 -10.12 22.86
CA ALA A 138 -3.76 -11.53 22.57
C ALA A 138 -3.30 -11.89 21.14
N ASN A 139 -3.64 -11.06 20.15
CA ASN A 139 -3.21 -11.22 18.76
C ASN A 139 -1.69 -11.13 18.60
N MET A 140 -1.03 -10.22 19.32
CA MET A 140 0.44 -10.12 19.32
C MET A 140 1.09 -11.36 19.92
N ARG A 141 0.59 -11.83 21.06
CA ARG A 141 1.06 -13.07 21.69
C ARG A 141 0.88 -14.29 20.78
N GLY A 142 -0.28 -14.40 20.14
CA GLY A 142 -0.58 -15.51 19.22
C GLY A 142 0.33 -15.56 17.99
N ARG A 143 0.92 -14.43 17.59
CA ARG A 143 1.88 -14.34 16.47
C ARG A 143 3.33 -14.27 16.94
N ASN A 144 3.60 -14.66 18.19
CA ASN A 144 4.90 -14.57 18.85
C ASN A 144 5.57 -13.19 18.66
N TYR A 145 4.77 -12.13 18.75
CA TYR A 145 5.20 -10.74 18.62
C TYR A 145 5.94 -10.43 17.30
N GLY A 146 5.69 -11.21 16.24
CA GLY A 146 6.34 -11.09 14.94
C GLY A 146 7.59 -11.95 14.76
N VAL A 147 8.04 -12.66 15.81
CA VAL A 147 9.18 -13.59 15.74
C VAL A 147 8.68 -14.95 15.23
N GLU A 148 8.82 -15.19 13.92
CA GLU A 148 8.38 -16.45 13.33
C GLU A 148 9.33 -17.61 13.68
N ARG A 149 10.65 -17.37 13.65
CA ARG A 149 11.63 -18.44 13.76
C ARG A 149 12.95 -17.95 14.34
N VAL A 150 13.46 -18.68 15.34
CA VAL A 150 14.79 -18.48 15.94
C VAL A 150 15.53 -19.80 15.90
N GLU A 151 16.66 -19.84 15.21
CA GLU A 151 17.41 -21.08 15.02
C GLU A 151 18.91 -20.82 15.03
N ARG A 152 19.67 -21.88 15.30
CA ARG A 152 21.11 -21.92 15.05
C ARG A 152 21.38 -22.92 13.93
N LEU A 153 21.78 -22.39 12.78
CA LEU A 153 22.19 -23.14 11.62
C LEU A 153 23.61 -23.72 11.81
N PRO A 154 24.06 -24.66 10.95
CA PRO A 154 25.42 -25.19 10.98
C PRO A 154 26.49 -24.10 11.00
N CYS A 155 27.67 -24.46 11.51
CA CYS A 155 28.78 -23.53 11.70
C CYS A 155 28.47 -22.34 12.63
N ASN A 156 27.53 -22.52 13.56
CA ASN A 156 27.18 -21.53 14.58
C ASN A 156 26.60 -20.22 14.02
N VAL A 157 25.80 -20.32 12.95
CA VAL A 157 25.12 -19.16 12.35
C VAL A 157 23.73 -19.00 12.97
N GLY A 158 23.46 -17.85 13.59
CA GLY A 158 22.11 -17.52 14.07
C GLY A 158 21.18 -17.16 12.90
N TYR A 159 19.96 -17.68 12.91
CA TYR A 159 18.90 -17.31 12.00
C TYR A 159 17.70 -16.78 12.77
N LEU A 160 17.23 -15.61 12.37
CA LEU A 160 16.06 -14.93 12.94
C LEU A 160 15.13 -14.51 11.82
N LYS A 161 13.92 -15.07 11.78
CA LYS A 161 12.85 -14.63 10.88
C LYS A 161 11.87 -13.74 11.64
N LEU A 162 11.82 -12.48 11.25
CA LEU A 162 10.86 -11.50 11.74
C LEU A 162 9.89 -11.15 10.62
N ASN A 163 8.60 -11.19 10.90
CA ASN A 163 7.56 -10.77 9.96
C ASN A 163 6.95 -9.41 10.32
N GLU A 164 7.16 -8.95 11.56
CA GLU A 164 6.59 -7.71 12.08
C GLU A 164 7.46 -7.21 13.24
N PHE A 165 7.41 -5.88 13.49
CA PHE A 165 7.87 -5.29 14.73
C PHE A 165 6.68 -4.99 15.62
N ALA A 166 6.49 -5.78 16.68
CA ALA A 166 5.43 -5.50 17.65
C ALA A 166 5.68 -4.15 18.34
N PRO A 167 4.61 -3.37 18.64
CA PRO A 167 4.74 -2.15 19.43
C PRO A 167 5.45 -2.41 20.77
N ALA A 168 6.29 -1.46 21.19
CA ALA A 168 7.12 -1.60 22.40
C ALA A 168 6.31 -1.94 23.66
N GLN A 169 5.09 -1.39 23.79
CA GLN A 169 4.19 -1.67 24.91
C GLN A 169 3.79 -3.16 25.08
N TYR A 170 4.00 -4.00 24.06
CA TYR A 170 3.68 -5.42 24.09
C TYR A 170 4.90 -6.34 24.11
N ALA A 171 6.08 -5.86 23.72
CA ALA A 171 7.26 -6.68 23.42
C ALA A 171 8.59 -6.09 23.94
N GLY A 172 8.54 -5.01 24.73
CA GLY A 172 9.70 -4.33 25.33
C GLY A 172 9.93 -4.63 26.79
#